data_AF-A0A2A9DN88-F1
#
_entry.id   AF-A0A2A9DN88-F1
#
_cell.length_a   1.000
_cell.length_b   1.000
_cell.length_c   1.000
_cell.angle_alpha   90.00
_cell.angle_beta   90.00
_cell.angle_gamma   90.00
#
_symmetry.space_group_name_H-M   'P 1'
#
loop_
_entity.id
_entity.type
_entity.pdbx_description
1 polymer ?
#
loop_
_entity_poly.entity_id
_entity_poly.type
_entity_poly.pdbx_seq_one_letter_code
_entity_poly.pdbx_strand_id
1 'polypeptide(L)'
;MVLTPTRVDIPAALAQARSTGEKVVLPAGWVQPTEGLYDGATVIAAVAYPTGTSHSLIKATEARFAVQCGASEILLALDASATEENALIADIMAVREAVSEQVPVWLHEGFAGQVPQHVQDLTGARVLHVAGVGGLL
;
A
#
# COMPACT_ATOMS: atom_id res chain seq x y z
N MET A 1 1.30 0.98 15.26
CA MET A 1 0.04 0.21 15.21
C MET A 1 -0.76 0.71 14.01
N VAL A 2 -1.53 -0.15 13.35
CA VAL A 2 -2.20 0.14 12.07
C VAL A 2 -3.67 -0.23 12.17
N LEU A 3 -4.55 0.63 11.66
CA LEU A 3 -6.00 0.44 11.60
C LEU A 3 -6.41 -0.05 10.20
N THR A 4 -7.28 -1.05 10.14
CA THR A 4 -7.86 -1.62 8.90
C THR A 4 -9.39 -1.54 8.97
N PRO A 5 -9.99 -0.38 8.64
CA PRO A 5 -11.43 -0.19 8.79
C PRO A 5 -12.22 -0.84 7.66
N THR A 6 -13.52 -1.07 7.89
CA THR A 6 -14.46 -1.23 6.78
C THR A 6 -14.67 0.11 6.08
N ARG A 7 -15.23 0.11 4.86
CA ARG A 7 -15.44 1.36 4.11
C ARG A 7 -16.33 2.37 4.85
N VAL A 8 -17.28 1.90 5.67
CA VAL A 8 -18.19 2.78 6.42
C VAL A 8 -17.49 3.45 7.60
N ASP A 9 -16.45 2.82 8.16
CA ASP A 9 -15.77 3.27 9.37
C ASP A 9 -14.55 4.17 9.11
N ILE A 10 -14.24 4.47 7.84
CA ILE A 10 -13.08 5.28 7.46
C ILE A 10 -12.99 6.60 8.25
N PRO A 11 -14.05 7.41 8.39
CA PRO A 11 -13.97 8.66 9.15
C PRO A 11 -13.60 8.46 10.62
N ALA A 12 -14.15 7.42 11.26
CA ALA A 12 -13.86 7.10 12.65
C ALA A 12 -12.41 6.61 12.82
N ALA A 13 -11.93 5.75 11.92
CA ALA A 13 -10.54 5.30 11.92
C ALA A 13 -9.56 6.45 11.70
N LEU A 14 -9.86 7.39 10.80
CA LEU A 14 -9.05 8.59 10.59
C LEU A 14 -9.04 9.51 11.83
N ALA A 15 -10.18 9.67 12.51
CA ALA A 15 -10.25 10.42 13.76
C ALA A 15 -9.40 9.77 14.88
N GLN A 16 -9.47 8.45 15.01
CA GLN A 16 -8.64 7.70 15.95
C GLN A 16 -7.15 7.84 15.61
N ALA A 17 -6.78 7.64 14.34
CA ALA A 17 -5.42 7.78 13.85
C ALA A 17 -4.81 9.15 14.19
N ARG A 18 -5.56 10.25 14.01
CA ARG A 18 -5.14 11.61 14.41
C ARG A 18 -4.82 11.70 15.90
N SER A 19 -5.65 11.09 16.74
CA SER A 19 -5.49 11.17 18.20
C SER A 19 -4.38 10.28 18.75
N THR A 20 -4.06 9.19 18.05
CA THR A 20 -3.14 8.14 18.53
C THR A 20 -1.79 8.14 17.80
N GLY A 21 -1.72 8.76 16.62
CA GLY A 21 -0.58 8.63 15.71
C GLY A 21 -0.53 7.29 14.96
N GLU A 22 -1.60 6.48 15.05
CA GLU A 22 -1.72 5.26 14.27
C GLU A 22 -1.88 5.53 12.78
N LYS A 23 -1.49 4.57 11.94
CA LYS A 23 -1.66 4.66 10.49
C LYS A 23 -2.95 3.95 10.08
N VAL A 24 -3.61 4.40 9.02
CA VAL A 24 -4.80 3.75 8.46
C VAL A 24 -4.43 3.10 7.13
N VAL A 25 -4.66 1.79 6.99
CA VAL A 25 -4.52 1.10 5.69
C VAL A 25 -5.89 1.03 5.02
N LEU A 26 -5.97 1.49 3.78
CA LEU A 26 -7.16 1.43 2.95
C LEU A 26 -6.81 0.78 1.60
N PRO A 27 -7.67 -0.04 0.99
CA PRO A 27 -7.56 -0.39 -0.43
C PRO A 27 -7.41 0.88 -1.27
N ALA A 28 -6.53 0.88 -2.27
CA ALA A 28 -6.24 2.07 -3.09
C ALA A 28 -7.52 2.68 -3.70
N GLY A 29 -8.47 1.84 -4.15
CA GLY A 29 -9.77 2.30 -4.68
C GLY A 29 -10.70 2.94 -3.64
N TRP A 30 -10.39 2.88 -2.34
CA TRP A 30 -11.15 3.56 -1.29
C TRP A 30 -10.57 4.92 -0.90
N VAL A 31 -9.35 5.24 -1.35
CA VAL A 31 -8.77 6.58 -1.18
C VAL A 31 -9.38 7.50 -2.22
N GLN A 32 -10.29 8.36 -1.77
CA GLN A 32 -11.03 9.30 -2.61
C GLN A 32 -10.46 10.72 -2.51
N PRO A 33 -10.54 11.55 -3.56
CA PRO A 33 -10.09 12.94 -3.53
C PRO A 33 -11.08 13.80 -2.74
N THR A 34 -10.95 13.79 -1.41
CA THR A 34 -11.81 14.55 -0.50
C THR A 34 -10.96 15.51 0.31
N GLU A 35 -11.14 16.81 0.07
CA GLU A 35 -10.38 17.86 0.71
C GLU A 35 -10.49 17.77 2.25
N GLY A 36 -9.35 17.84 2.94
CA GLY A 36 -9.26 17.79 4.39
C GLY A 36 -9.54 16.42 5.04
N LEU A 37 -10.00 15.42 4.29
CA LEU A 37 -10.42 14.13 4.86
C LEU A 37 -9.26 13.40 5.55
N TYR A 38 -8.05 13.53 5.03
CA TYR A 38 -6.87 12.81 5.54
C TYR A 38 -5.94 13.67 6.39
N ASP A 39 -6.24 14.96 6.57
CA ASP A 39 -5.37 15.90 7.28
C ASP A 39 -5.08 15.41 8.69
N GLY A 40 -3.79 15.40 9.06
CA GLY A 40 -3.32 14.93 10.36
C GLY A 40 -3.38 13.41 10.59
N ALA A 41 -3.76 12.61 9.58
CA ALA A 41 -3.70 11.16 9.62
C ALA A 41 -2.72 10.62 8.56
N THR A 42 -2.01 9.55 8.88
CA THR A 42 -1.19 8.84 7.88
C THR A 42 -2.01 7.73 7.23
N VAL A 43 -2.29 7.89 5.94
CA VAL A 43 -3.00 6.88 5.14
C VAL A 43 -2.01 6.08 4.29
N ILE A 44 -2.09 4.76 4.40
CA ILE A 44 -1.35 3.81 3.57
C ILE A 44 -2.33 3.19 2.57
N ALA A 45 -2.11 3.40 1.27
CA ALA A 45 -2.93 2.80 0.22
C ALA A 45 -2.44 1.40 -0.12
N ALA A 46 -3.30 0.39 0.03
CA ALA A 46 -3.05 -0.98 -0.37
C ALA A 46 -3.31 -1.14 -1.88
N VAL A 47 -2.24 -1.31 -2.65
CA VAL A 47 -2.23 -1.35 -4.12
C VAL A 47 -2.19 -2.79 -4.60
N ALA A 48 -2.94 -3.09 -5.66
CA ALA A 48 -3.15 -4.44 -6.19
C ALA A 48 -3.70 -5.44 -5.17
N TYR A 49 -4.25 -4.95 -4.06
CA TYR A 49 -4.75 -5.75 -2.96
C TYR A 49 -6.14 -6.37 -3.31
N PRO A 50 -6.44 -7.62 -2.89
CA PRO A 50 -5.58 -8.51 -2.10
C PRO A 50 -4.55 -9.26 -2.94
N THR A 51 -4.86 -9.65 -4.17
CA THR A 51 -4.14 -10.76 -4.82
C THR A 51 -2.74 -10.41 -5.33
N GLY A 52 -2.46 -9.13 -5.60
CA GLY A 52 -1.22 -8.70 -6.24
C GLY A 52 -1.09 -9.09 -7.72
N THR A 53 -2.13 -9.67 -8.33
CA THR A 53 -2.08 -10.25 -9.69
C THR A 53 -2.23 -9.22 -10.82
N SER A 54 -2.50 -7.97 -10.50
CA SER A 54 -2.62 -6.89 -11.50
C SER A 54 -1.29 -6.67 -12.24
N HIS A 55 -1.33 -6.24 -13.51
CA HIS A 55 -0.12 -5.85 -14.23
C HIS A 55 0.60 -4.66 -13.59
N SER A 56 1.93 -4.60 -13.71
CA SER A 56 2.78 -3.56 -13.08
C SER A 56 2.32 -2.13 -13.34
N LEU A 57 1.88 -1.81 -14.57
CA LEU A 57 1.37 -0.48 -14.91
C LEU A 57 0.03 -0.14 -14.26
N ILE A 58 -0.81 -1.14 -13.98
CA ILE A 58 -2.05 -0.95 -13.23
C ILE A 58 -1.67 -0.64 -11.78
N LYS A 59 -0.75 -1.39 -11.17
CA LYS A 59 -0.25 -1.12 -9.81
C LYS A 59 0.34 0.30 -9.70
N ALA A 60 1.18 0.68 -10.65
CA ALA A 60 1.75 2.02 -10.75
C ALA A 60 0.68 3.11 -10.83
N THR A 61 -0.35 2.90 -11.67
CA THR A 61 -1.45 3.85 -11.83
C THR A 61 -2.29 3.98 -10.55
N GLU A 62 -2.62 2.85 -9.91
CA GLU A 62 -3.33 2.82 -8.62
C GLU A 62 -2.54 3.58 -7.54
N ALA A 63 -1.24 3.32 -7.42
CA ALA A 63 -0.37 4.00 -6.46
C ALA A 63 -0.34 5.51 -6.69
N ARG A 64 -0.10 5.93 -7.95
CA ARG A 64 -0.07 7.35 -8.31
C ARG A 64 -1.40 8.03 -8.01
N PHE A 65 -2.51 7.41 -8.38
CA PHE A 65 -3.83 7.96 -8.14
C PHE A 65 -4.16 8.05 -6.64
N ALA A 66 -3.82 7.03 -5.85
CA ALA A 66 -4.03 7.04 -4.40
C ALA A 66 -3.22 8.16 -3.72
N VAL A 67 -1.97 8.39 -4.12
CA VAL A 67 -1.17 9.52 -3.62
C VAL A 67 -1.79 10.85 -4.01
N GLN A 68 -2.24 11.00 -5.26
CA GLN A 68 -2.96 12.20 -5.70
C GLN A 68 -4.24 12.44 -4.90
N CYS A 69 -4.88 11.38 -4.42
CA CYS A 69 -6.07 11.46 -3.58
C CYS A 69 -5.77 11.67 -2.08
N GLY A 70 -4.50 11.64 -1.66
CA GLY A 70 -4.09 11.95 -0.27
C GLY A 70 -3.45 10.81 0.51
N ALA A 71 -3.20 9.64 -0.10
CA ALA A 71 -2.38 8.61 0.54
C ALA A 71 -0.94 9.11 0.73
N SER A 72 -0.38 8.90 1.92
CA SER A 72 0.98 9.32 2.26
C SER A 72 2.00 8.20 2.10
N GLU A 73 1.54 6.95 2.07
CA GLU A 73 2.36 5.74 1.94
C GLU A 73 1.64 4.71 1.06
N ILE A 74 2.39 3.76 0.49
CA ILE A 74 1.85 2.66 -0.32
C ILE A 74 2.17 1.33 0.35
N LEU A 75 1.21 0.40 0.35
CA LEU A 75 1.40 -1.00 0.69
C LEU A 75 1.12 -1.85 -0.55
N LEU A 76 2.18 -2.34 -1.18
CA LEU A 76 2.10 -3.08 -2.42
C LEU A 76 1.84 -4.58 -2.15
N ALA A 77 0.76 -5.10 -2.73
CA ALA A 77 0.57 -6.53 -2.87
C ALA A 77 1.32 -7.05 -4.11
N LEU A 78 2.07 -8.14 -3.93
CA LEU A 78 2.75 -8.86 -5.00
C LEU A 78 2.00 -10.16 -5.29
N ASP A 79 2.11 -10.68 -6.51
CA ASP A 79 1.51 -11.97 -6.83
C ASP A 79 2.30 -13.08 -6.14
N ALA A 80 1.67 -13.79 -5.20
CA ALA A 80 2.31 -14.88 -4.46
C ALA A 80 2.67 -16.08 -5.36
N SER A 81 2.11 -16.16 -6.57
CA SER A 81 2.43 -17.19 -7.57
C SER A 81 3.57 -16.79 -8.50
N ALA A 82 4.04 -15.53 -8.46
CA ALA A 82 5.14 -15.08 -9.30
C ALA A 82 6.46 -15.71 -8.84
N THR A 83 7.05 -16.54 -9.70
CA THR A 83 8.35 -17.20 -9.45
C THR A 83 9.53 -16.45 -10.08
N GLU A 84 9.25 -15.53 -11.01
CA GLU A 84 10.26 -14.79 -11.76
C GLU A 84 10.65 -13.50 -11.03
N GLU A 85 11.90 -13.40 -10.59
CA GLU A 85 12.40 -12.22 -9.85
C GLU A 85 12.23 -10.92 -10.64
N ASN A 86 12.42 -10.96 -11.96
CA ASN A 86 12.25 -9.79 -12.82
C ASN A 86 10.81 -9.25 -12.80
N ALA A 87 9.81 -10.12 -12.62
CA ALA A 87 8.42 -9.68 -12.49
C ALA A 87 8.20 -8.94 -11.16
N LEU A 88 8.78 -9.44 -10.06
CA LEU A 88 8.74 -8.79 -8.76
C LEU A 88 9.45 -7.43 -8.79
N ILE A 89 10.66 -7.37 -9.36
CA ILE A 89 11.42 -6.13 -9.52
C ILE A 89 10.64 -5.13 -10.38
N ALA A 90 10.06 -5.58 -11.49
CA ALA A 90 9.27 -4.72 -12.37
C ALA A 90 8.05 -4.13 -11.64
N ASP A 91 7.33 -4.93 -10.86
CA ASP A 91 6.20 -4.45 -10.05
C ASP A 91 6.63 -3.40 -9.02
N ILE A 92 7.70 -3.68 -8.27
CA ILE A 92 8.19 -2.79 -7.22
C ILE A 92 8.68 -1.47 -7.84
N MET A 93 9.51 -1.55 -8.88
CA MET A 93 10.07 -0.36 -9.52
C MET A 93 8.99 0.44 -10.23
N ALA A 94 8.05 -0.20 -10.93
CA ALA A 94 6.94 0.53 -11.57
C ALA A 94 6.13 1.36 -10.57
N VAL A 95 5.88 0.82 -9.36
CA VAL A 95 5.18 1.55 -8.30
C VAL A 95 6.06 2.67 -7.71
N ARG A 96 7.33 2.39 -7.43
CA ARG A 96 8.26 3.40 -6.90
C ARG A 96 8.42 4.59 -7.86
N GLU A 97 8.57 4.35 -9.15
CA GLU A 97 8.70 5.39 -10.19
C GLU A 97 7.40 6.18 -10.43
N ALA A 98 6.25 5.60 -10.07
CA ALA A 98 4.96 6.26 -10.25
C ALA A 98 4.65 7.32 -9.18
N VAL A 99 5.36 7.29 -8.05
CA VAL A 99 5.17 8.18 -6.90
C VAL A 99 6.46 8.96 -6.61
N SER A 100 6.37 10.00 -5.78
CA SER A 100 7.58 10.73 -5.33
C SER A 100 8.47 9.82 -4.48
N GLU A 101 9.79 9.98 -4.53
CA GLU A 101 10.74 9.29 -3.65
C GLU A 101 10.47 9.53 -2.15
N GLN A 102 9.73 10.60 -1.83
CA GLN A 102 9.30 10.92 -0.47
C GLN A 102 8.15 10.05 0.03
N VAL A 103 7.46 9.32 -0.86
CA VAL A 103 6.34 8.42 -0.52
C VAL A 103 6.91 7.03 -0.19
N PRO A 104 6.82 6.56 1.06
CA PRO A 104 7.24 5.22 1.41
C PRO A 104 6.43 4.15 0.67
N VAL A 105 7.13 3.16 0.11
CA VAL A 105 6.53 1.98 -0.50
C VAL A 105 6.90 0.76 0.32
N TRP A 106 5.87 0.13 0.89
CA TRP A 106 5.97 -1.07 1.71
C TRP A 106 5.52 -2.30 0.92
N LEU A 107 6.07 -3.46 1.25
CA LEU A 107 5.59 -4.76 0.77
C LEU A 107 4.66 -5.38 1.82
N HIS A 108 3.54 -5.94 1.37
CA HIS A 108 2.61 -6.65 2.24
C HIS A 108 3.13 -8.06 2.58
N GLU A 109 3.30 -8.35 3.88
CA GLU A 109 3.85 -9.60 4.41
C GLU A 109 3.10 -10.87 3.94
N GLY A 110 1.77 -10.81 3.81
CA GLY A 110 0.93 -11.94 3.44
C GLY A 110 0.93 -12.34 1.95
N PHE A 111 1.57 -11.58 1.06
CA PHE A 111 1.67 -11.91 -0.37
C PHE A 111 3.09 -12.12 -0.87
N ALA A 112 4.06 -12.02 0.05
CA ALA A 112 5.40 -12.47 -0.22
C ALA A 112 5.43 -14.01 -0.11
N GLY A 113 5.30 -14.71 -1.24
CA GLY A 113 6.31 -15.76 -1.46
C GLY A 113 7.67 -15.07 -1.28
N GLN A 114 8.50 -15.51 -0.34
CA GLN A 114 9.64 -14.76 0.20
C GLN A 114 10.32 -13.92 -0.90
N VAL A 115 10.05 -12.60 -0.94
CA VAL A 115 10.75 -11.71 -1.86
C VAL A 115 12.22 -11.85 -1.51
N PRO A 116 13.07 -12.36 -2.42
CA PRO A 116 14.44 -12.67 -2.06
C PRO A 116 15.13 -11.44 -1.48
N GLN A 117 15.99 -11.64 -0.47
CA GLN A 117 16.63 -10.52 0.22
C GLN A 117 17.38 -9.59 -0.76
N HIS A 118 18.02 -10.16 -1.78
CA HIS A 118 18.72 -9.36 -2.80
C HIS A 118 17.78 -8.51 -3.65
N VAL A 119 16.53 -8.94 -3.88
CA VAL A 119 15.51 -8.13 -4.55
C VAL A 119 15.13 -6.96 -3.66
N GLN A 120 14.92 -7.19 -2.35
CA GLN A 120 14.62 -6.12 -1.41
C GLN A 120 15.76 -5.08 -1.33
N ASP A 121 17.01 -5.56 -1.29
CA ASP A 121 18.20 -4.71 -1.26
C ASP A 121 18.33 -3.88 -2.54
N LEU A 122 18.10 -4.51 -3.71
CA LEU A 122 18.16 -3.85 -5.02
C LEU A 122 17.08 -2.78 -5.17
N THR A 123 15.85 -3.08 -4.73
CA THR A 123 14.71 -2.17 -4.90
C THR A 123 14.50 -1.23 -3.73
N GLY A 124 15.30 -1.33 -2.66
CA GLY A 124 15.11 -0.58 -1.42
C GLY A 124 13.76 -0.83 -0.74
N ALA A 125 13.08 -1.93 -1.08
CA ALA A 125 11.73 -2.21 -0.59
C ALA A 125 11.77 -2.67 0.86
N ARG A 126 10.78 -2.26 1.65
CA ARG A 126 10.68 -2.62 3.07
C ARG A 126 9.37 -3.36 3.33
N VAL A 127 9.40 -4.38 4.17
CA VAL A 127 8.18 -5.09 4.57
C VAL A 127 7.48 -4.32 5.68
N LEU A 128 6.15 -4.18 5.57
CA LEU A 128 5.32 -3.68 6.65
C LEU A 128 4.42 -4.80 7.16
N HIS A 129 4.55 -5.07 8.46
CA HIS A 129 3.68 -5.97 9.18
C HIS A 129 2.38 -5.24 9.51
N VAL A 130 1.29 -5.64 8.87
CA VAL A 130 -0.05 -5.12 9.18
C VAL A 130 -0.87 -6.25 9.78
N ALA A 131 -1.13 -6.16 11.09
CA ALA A 131 -1.99 -7.12 11.76
C ALA A 131 -3.43 -6.96 11.25
N GLY A 132 -4.08 -8.06 10.85
CA GLY A 132 -5.51 -8.08 10.56
C GLY A 132 -5.98 -7.64 9.17
N VAL A 133 -5.10 -7.55 8.16
CA VAL A 133 -5.51 -7.20 6.77
C VAL A 133 -6.33 -8.29 6.09
N GLY A 134 -6.34 -9.52 6.60
CA GLY A 134 -7.10 -10.64 6.03
C GLY A 134 -8.63 -10.44 5.96
N GLY A 135 -9.15 -9.29 6.39
CA GLY A 135 -10.57 -8.94 6.39
C GLY A 135 -10.90 -7.57 5.75
N LEU A 136 -10.08 -7.03 4.84
CA LEU A 136 -10.47 -5.82 4.07
C LEU A 136 -11.59 -6.08 3.02
N LEU A 137 -12.27 -7.23 3.09
CA LEU A 137 -13.51 -7.56 2.39
C LEU A 137 -14.56 -8.05 3.39
#